data_AF-A0A962VY94-F1
#
_entry.id   AF-A0A962VY94-F1
#
_cell.length_a   1.000
_cell.length_b   1.000
_cell.length_c   1.000
_cell.angle_alpha   90.00
_cell.angle_beta   90.00
_cell.angle_gamma   90.00
#
_symmetry.space_group_name_H-M   'P 1'
#
loop_
_entity.id
_entity.type
_entity.pdbx_description
1 polymer ?
#
loop_
_entity_poly.entity_id
_entity_poly.type
_entity_poly.pdbx_seq_one_letter_code
_entity_poly.pdbx_strand_id
1 'polypeptide(L)'
;PYRTAGGRFYIRVGKDKKDATGRELVRIAQAAGELHYDESPIWETTLNDLSQDAFAAYHEAQFGLSLGEQLEQSRLALETLLHNLRLAAEVDGEWRLTVAGLLMFGVAPQRFMPQSRLSAVAFAGVDEDADILDRREITGRLPEIITDTRLFLERNIRQPARELGFQREDLALYDRKALGEAVVNAIAHRDYSFGGSQVRIFLFSDRVEVRSPGGLPNSVTLENIRLGVHAERNRRLATLLTQLGYMSAIGTGIPRLIIRLSRLLSGREPDFELIGEELRVRIWAKPV
;
A
#
# COMPACT_ATOMS: atom_id res chain seq x y z
N PRO A 1 -22.95 7.59 8.48
CA PRO A 1 -23.77 6.35 8.65
C PRO A 1 -25.13 6.70 9.28
N TYR A 2 -26.23 6.17 8.75
CA TYR A 2 -27.57 6.47 9.27
C TYR A 2 -27.94 5.53 10.42
N ARG A 3 -28.37 6.10 11.55
CA ARG A 3 -28.74 5.38 12.77
C ARG A 3 -30.26 5.20 12.82
N THR A 4 -30.71 4.01 13.20
CA THR A 4 -32.13 3.78 13.50
C THR A 4 -32.52 4.36 14.86
N ALA A 5 -33.83 4.54 15.10
CA ALA A 5 -34.34 5.01 16.38
C ALA A 5 -33.91 4.13 17.57
N GLY A 6 -33.66 2.83 17.35
CA GLY A 6 -33.17 1.89 18.36
C GLY A 6 -31.64 1.82 18.49
N GLY A 7 -30.90 2.78 17.92
CA GLY A 7 -29.44 2.86 18.03
C GLY A 7 -28.66 1.89 17.14
N ARG A 8 -29.33 1.06 16.33
CA ARG A 8 -28.68 0.11 15.41
C ARG A 8 -28.33 0.75 14.08
N PHE A 9 -27.25 0.27 13.49
CA PHE A 9 -26.80 0.60 12.14
C PHE A 9 -26.87 -0.64 11.28
N TYR A 10 -27.33 -0.50 10.03
CA TYR A 10 -27.48 -1.63 9.11
C TYR A 10 -26.66 -1.40 7.84
N ILE A 11 -26.07 -2.48 7.31
CA ILE A 11 -25.52 -2.53 5.96
C ILE A 11 -26.39 -3.40 5.06
N ARG A 12 -26.39 -3.10 3.76
CA ARG A 12 -27.08 -3.92 2.76
C ARG A 12 -26.16 -5.05 2.30
N VAL A 13 -26.65 -6.28 2.38
CA VAL A 13 -25.96 -7.47 1.88
C VAL A 13 -26.89 -8.17 0.90
N GLY A 14 -26.68 -7.92 -0.40
CA GLY A 14 -27.58 -8.39 -1.46
C GLY A 14 -29.00 -7.80 -1.33
N LYS A 15 -30.00 -8.68 -1.11
CA LYS A 15 -31.40 -8.28 -0.89
C LYS A 15 -31.75 -8.00 0.56
N ASP A 16 -30.90 -8.40 1.50
CA ASP A 16 -31.16 -8.32 2.94
C ASP A 16 -30.39 -7.17 3.60
N LYS A 17 -30.79 -6.86 4.85
CA LYS A 17 -30.09 -5.92 5.74
C LYS A 17 -29.48 -6.69 6.91
N LYS A 18 -28.24 -6.37 7.24
CA LYS A 18 -27.50 -6.96 8.36
C LYS A 18 -27.05 -5.86 9.31
N ASP A 19 -27.03 -6.14 10.62
CA ASP A 19 -26.42 -5.22 11.58
C ASP A 19 -24.95 -4.97 11.24
N ALA A 20 -24.56 -3.69 11.20
CA ALA A 20 -23.21 -3.27 10.90
C ALA A 20 -22.29 -3.55 12.11
N THR A 21 -21.23 -4.31 11.87
CA THR A 21 -20.12 -4.46 12.82
C THR A 21 -19.36 -3.15 12.98
N GLY A 22 -18.61 -3.00 14.08
CA GLY A 22 -17.73 -1.82 14.27
C GLY A 22 -16.75 -1.61 13.10
N ARG A 23 -16.27 -2.71 12.50
CA ARG A 23 -15.42 -2.67 11.30
C ARG A 23 -16.14 -2.11 10.08
N GLU A 24 -17.36 -2.58 9.82
CA GLU A 24 -18.19 -2.09 8.72
C GLU A 24 -18.55 -0.61 8.91
N LEU A 25 -18.76 -0.16 10.16
CA LEU A 25 -18.96 1.26 10.47
C LEU A 25 -17.73 2.12 10.16
N VAL A 26 -16.54 1.67 10.55
CA VAL A 26 -15.27 2.35 10.20
C VAL A 26 -15.12 2.44 8.67
N ARG A 27 -15.36 1.34 7.95
CA ARG A 27 -15.29 1.35 6.47
C ARG A 27 -16.31 2.29 5.84
N ILE A 28 -17.54 2.36 6.36
CA ILE A 28 -18.55 3.31 5.87
C ILE A 28 -18.12 4.75 6.11
N ALA A 29 -17.56 5.06 7.29
CA ALA A 29 -17.04 6.38 7.60
C ALA A 29 -15.86 6.76 6.69
N GLN A 30 -14.94 5.83 6.44
CA GLN A 30 -13.84 6.01 5.48
C GLN A 30 -14.34 6.23 4.05
N ALA A 31 -15.29 5.40 3.58
CA ALA A 31 -15.85 5.55 2.23
C ALA A 31 -16.64 6.84 2.05
N ALA A 32 -17.22 7.38 3.13
CA ALA A 32 -17.89 8.69 3.13
C ALA A 32 -16.92 9.87 3.20
N GLY A 33 -15.61 9.63 3.40
CA GLY A 33 -14.61 10.69 3.62
C GLY A 33 -14.67 11.34 5.01
N GLU A 34 -15.48 10.80 5.90
CA GLU A 34 -15.69 11.31 7.27
C GLU A 34 -14.59 10.85 8.24
N LEU A 35 -13.85 9.81 7.87
CA LEU A 35 -12.75 9.26 8.66
C LEU A 35 -11.54 8.93 7.78
N HIS A 36 -10.41 9.56 8.09
CA HIS A 36 -9.11 9.21 7.50
C HIS A 36 -8.34 8.41 8.56
N TYR A 37 -8.38 7.08 8.47
CA TYR A 37 -7.77 6.22 9.49
C TYR A 37 -6.25 6.41 9.56
N ASP A 38 -5.61 6.71 8.43
CA ASP A 38 -4.18 7.02 8.38
C ASP A 38 -3.82 8.34 9.09
N GLU A 39 -4.78 9.25 9.26
CA GLU A 39 -4.60 10.49 10.05
C GLU A 39 -4.93 10.30 11.53
N SER A 40 -5.41 9.13 11.95
CA SER A 40 -5.84 8.90 13.33
C SER A 40 -4.62 8.70 14.25
N PRO A 41 -4.62 9.29 15.46
CA PRO A 41 -3.54 9.11 16.43
C PRO A 41 -3.51 7.68 16.97
N ILE A 42 -2.29 7.17 17.19
CA ILE A 42 -2.06 5.89 17.88
C ILE A 42 -1.71 6.21 19.33
N TRP A 43 -2.65 5.91 20.21
CA TRP A 43 -2.60 6.25 21.64
C TRP A 43 -1.37 5.72 22.38
N GLU A 44 -0.76 4.62 21.95
CA GLU A 44 0.43 4.02 22.58
C GLU A 44 1.75 4.70 22.18
N THR A 45 1.74 5.56 21.15
CA THR A 45 2.96 6.16 20.59
C THR A 45 3.32 7.46 21.27
N THR A 46 4.59 7.81 21.21
CA THR A 46 5.12 9.14 21.56
C THR A 46 6.01 9.63 20.42
N LEU A 47 6.48 10.87 20.50
CA LEU A 47 7.44 11.38 19.51
C LEU A 47 8.79 10.66 19.54
N ASN A 48 9.13 9.96 20.63
CA ASN A 48 10.33 9.12 20.68
C ASN A 48 10.24 7.89 19.76
N ASP A 49 9.02 7.52 19.35
CA ASP A 49 8.81 6.44 18.38
C ASP A 49 9.00 6.91 16.93
N LEU A 50 9.24 8.20 16.70
CA LEU A 50 9.58 8.78 15.40
C LEU A 50 11.09 8.69 15.14
N SER A 51 11.45 8.17 13.97
CA SER A 51 12.80 8.34 13.43
C SER A 51 12.94 9.74 12.84
N GLN A 52 13.56 10.63 13.61
CA GLN A 52 13.85 11.98 13.13
C GLN A 52 14.74 11.97 11.89
N ASP A 53 15.69 11.04 11.79
CA ASP A 53 16.55 10.88 10.60
C ASP A 53 15.75 10.55 9.34
N ALA A 54 14.81 9.60 9.43
CA ALA A 54 13.95 9.25 8.30
C ALA A 54 13.05 10.42 7.88
N PHE A 55 12.51 11.16 8.84
CA PHE A 55 11.71 12.34 8.57
C PHE A 55 12.54 13.49 7.98
N ALA A 56 13.75 13.71 8.49
CA ALA A 56 14.67 14.74 7.99
C ALA A 56 15.09 14.44 6.55
N ALA A 57 15.43 13.18 6.24
CA ALA A 57 15.77 12.76 4.89
C ALA A 57 14.61 12.97 3.90
N TYR A 58 13.37 12.63 4.31
CA TYR A 58 12.18 12.92 3.52
C TYR A 58 11.97 14.43 3.32
N HIS A 59 12.10 15.22 4.39
CA HIS A 59 11.90 16.66 4.35
C HIS A 59 12.88 17.32 3.39
N GLU A 60 14.17 16.98 3.49
CA GLU A 60 15.20 17.51 2.62
C GLU A 60 14.99 17.12 1.16
N ALA A 61 14.67 15.84 0.89
CA ALA A 61 14.39 15.38 -0.46
C ALA A 61 13.17 16.08 -1.08
N GLN A 62 12.14 16.39 -0.27
CA GLN A 62 10.88 16.95 -0.76
C GLN A 62 10.88 18.48 -0.89
N PHE A 63 11.55 19.17 0.04
CA PHE A 63 11.50 20.63 0.15
C PHE A 63 12.83 21.31 -0.18
N GLY A 64 13.92 20.55 -0.36
CA GLY A 64 15.25 21.09 -0.65
C GLY A 64 15.87 21.87 0.51
N LEU A 65 15.35 21.67 1.73
CA LEU A 65 15.81 22.31 2.96
C LEU A 65 16.00 21.25 4.04
N SER A 66 17.09 21.37 4.81
CA SER A 66 17.26 20.52 5.97
C SER A 66 16.16 20.78 7.00
N LEU A 67 15.86 19.78 7.83
CA LEU A 67 14.85 19.92 8.87
C LEU A 67 15.19 21.06 9.86
N GLY A 68 16.47 21.24 10.19
CA GLY A 68 16.93 22.32 11.07
C GLY A 68 16.64 23.70 10.50
N GLU A 69 16.97 23.93 9.23
CA GLU A 69 16.69 25.20 8.54
C GLU A 69 15.18 25.49 8.48
N GLN A 70 14.37 24.48 8.19
CA GLN A 70 12.92 24.64 8.16
C GLN A 70 12.36 25.09 9.51
N LEU A 71 12.79 24.47 10.60
CA LEU A 71 12.31 24.81 11.95
C LEU A 71 12.74 26.23 12.34
N GLU A 72 13.96 26.62 12.01
CA GLU A 72 14.47 27.97 12.26
C GLU A 72 13.70 29.04 11.44
N GLN A 73 13.55 28.83 10.13
CA GLN A 73 12.88 29.78 9.23
C GLN A 73 11.40 29.94 9.57
N SER A 74 10.71 28.83 9.85
CA SER A 74 9.28 28.84 10.18
C SER A 74 9.00 29.24 11.64
N ARG A 75 10.02 29.20 12.51
CA ARG A 75 9.90 29.37 13.97
C ARG A 75 8.89 28.38 14.59
N LEU A 76 8.74 27.21 13.98
CA LEU A 76 7.88 26.14 14.47
C LEU A 76 8.68 25.16 15.31
N ALA A 77 8.03 24.59 16.31
CA ALA A 77 8.51 23.38 16.96
C ALA A 77 8.29 22.16 16.04
N LEU A 78 9.08 21.10 16.22
CA LEU A 78 9.00 19.88 15.40
C LEU A 78 7.60 19.26 15.45
N GLU A 79 7.01 19.25 16.63
CA GLU A 79 5.68 18.71 16.91
C GLU A 79 4.60 19.43 16.10
N THR A 80 4.67 20.76 16.06
CA THR A 80 3.76 21.59 15.28
C THR A 80 3.94 21.33 13.78
N LEU A 81 5.17 21.16 13.30
CA LEU A 81 5.44 20.81 11.91
C LEU A 81 4.83 19.44 11.56
N LEU A 82 5.08 18.41 12.38
CA LEU A 82 4.51 17.07 12.20
C LEU A 82 2.98 17.09 12.24
N HIS A 83 2.39 17.91 13.12
CA HIS A 83 0.95 18.07 13.19
C HIS A 83 0.35 18.72 11.95
N ASN A 84 0.99 19.77 11.44
CA ASN A 84 0.59 20.43 10.20
C ASN A 84 0.66 19.48 9.01
N LEU A 85 1.62 18.55 9.00
CA LEU A 85 1.76 17.49 8.00
C LEU A 85 0.86 16.27 8.25
N ARG A 86 0.04 16.27 9.31
CA ARG A 86 -0.83 15.15 9.73
C ARG A 86 -0.07 13.87 10.07
N LEU A 87 1.17 14.01 10.56
CA LEU A 87 2.04 12.92 11.01
C LEU A 87 2.00 12.75 12.55
N ALA A 88 1.54 13.77 13.27
CA ALA A 88 1.29 13.72 14.71
C ALA A 88 -0.02 14.45 15.06
N ALA A 89 -0.59 14.11 16.21
CA ALA A 89 -1.73 14.82 16.76
C ALA A 89 -1.60 14.91 18.28
N GLU A 90 -2.09 16.02 18.84
CA GLU A 90 -2.19 16.20 20.27
C GLU A 90 -3.47 15.53 20.78
N VAL A 91 -3.34 14.67 21.77
CA VAL A 91 -4.44 13.97 22.45
C VAL A 91 -4.22 14.09 23.94
N ASP A 92 -5.17 14.69 24.65
CA ASP A 92 -5.12 14.90 26.10
C ASP A 92 -3.82 15.59 26.59
N GLY A 93 -3.31 16.54 25.81
CA GLY A 93 -2.08 17.29 26.12
C GLY A 93 -0.78 16.56 25.78
N GLU A 94 -0.85 15.39 25.15
CA GLU A 94 0.32 14.62 24.73
C GLU A 94 0.37 14.41 23.21
N TRP A 95 1.57 14.49 22.64
CA TRP A 95 1.82 14.25 21.23
C TRP A 95 1.87 12.76 20.91
N ARG A 96 0.99 12.33 20.00
CA ARG A 96 0.89 10.97 19.48
C ARG A 96 1.18 10.96 17.98
N LEU A 97 1.85 9.92 17.48
CA LEU A 97 2.00 9.75 16.04
C LEU A 97 0.64 9.35 15.43
N THR A 98 0.36 9.85 14.24
CA THR A 98 -0.72 9.29 13.42
C THR A 98 -0.28 7.95 12.83
N VAL A 99 -1.23 7.16 12.34
CA VAL A 99 -0.92 5.94 11.57
C VAL A 99 0.04 6.26 10.42
N ALA A 100 -0.17 7.34 9.67
CA ALA A 100 0.73 7.76 8.60
C ALA A 100 2.13 8.12 9.12
N GLY A 101 2.21 8.89 10.21
CA GLY A 101 3.48 9.24 10.86
C GLY A 101 4.27 8.02 11.30
N LEU A 102 3.62 7.08 11.98
CA LEU A 102 4.24 5.84 12.42
C LEU A 102 4.69 4.97 11.24
N LEU A 103 3.83 4.75 10.25
CA LEU A 103 4.11 3.81 9.16
C LEU A 103 5.19 4.33 8.19
N MET A 104 5.29 5.65 8.02
CA MET A 104 6.29 6.26 7.14
C MET A 104 7.61 6.53 7.86
N PHE A 105 7.56 6.93 9.13
CA PHE A 105 8.71 7.49 9.84
C PHE A 105 8.95 6.87 11.22
N GLY A 106 8.19 5.85 11.62
CA GLY A 106 8.39 5.19 12.91
C GLY A 106 9.70 4.42 13.00
N VAL A 107 10.25 4.28 14.21
CA VAL A 107 11.44 3.45 14.49
C VAL A 107 11.11 1.97 14.42
N ALA A 108 9.97 1.55 14.98
CA ALA A 108 9.50 0.16 14.96
C ALA A 108 7.98 0.10 14.73
N PRO A 109 7.48 0.37 13.51
CA PRO A 109 6.05 0.49 13.23
C PRO A 109 5.25 -0.75 13.65
N GLN A 110 5.83 -1.94 13.48
CA GLN A 110 5.17 -3.22 13.77
C GLN A 110 4.95 -3.46 15.28
N ARG A 111 5.61 -2.71 16.17
CA ARG A 111 5.34 -2.78 17.62
C ARG A 111 3.90 -2.35 17.93
N PHE A 112 3.41 -1.34 17.23
CA PHE A 112 2.06 -0.79 17.41
C PHE A 112 1.09 -1.29 16.35
N MET A 113 1.59 -1.61 15.15
CA MET A 113 0.78 -2.13 14.05
C MET A 113 1.40 -3.41 13.45
N PRO A 114 1.32 -4.57 14.13
CA PRO A 114 1.89 -5.83 13.66
C PRO A 114 1.39 -6.24 12.27
N GLN A 115 0.20 -5.78 11.88
CA GLN A 115 -0.42 -6.02 10.58
C GLN A 115 0.21 -5.22 9.44
N SER A 116 1.00 -4.18 9.73
CA SER A 116 1.76 -3.41 8.73
C SER A 116 3.01 -4.17 8.32
N ARG A 117 2.82 -5.28 7.60
CA ARG A 117 3.89 -6.12 7.06
C ARG A 117 3.51 -6.66 5.70
N LEU A 118 4.46 -7.28 5.02
CA LEU A 118 4.24 -7.94 3.74
C LEU A 118 4.82 -9.36 3.79
N SER A 119 4.07 -10.34 3.29
CA SER A 119 4.58 -11.71 3.09
C SER A 119 4.84 -11.91 1.60
N ALA A 120 6.04 -12.33 1.24
CA ALA A 120 6.42 -12.64 -0.14
C ALA A 120 6.82 -14.12 -0.25
N VAL A 121 6.25 -14.83 -1.22
CA VAL A 121 6.52 -16.25 -1.47
C VAL A 121 6.76 -16.46 -2.96
N ALA A 122 7.82 -17.17 -3.31
CA ALA A 122 8.12 -17.61 -4.66
C ALA A 122 7.94 -19.13 -4.76
N PHE A 123 7.19 -19.58 -5.74
CA PHE A 123 6.89 -20.98 -6.01
C PHE A 123 7.60 -21.47 -7.28
N ALA A 124 7.92 -22.76 -7.31
CA ALA A 124 8.52 -23.40 -8.48
C ALA A 124 7.54 -23.64 -9.64
N GLY A 125 6.23 -23.65 -9.36
CA GLY A 125 5.15 -23.94 -10.30
C GLY A 125 4.08 -22.86 -10.38
N VAL A 126 2.92 -23.22 -10.92
CA VAL A 126 1.78 -22.33 -11.17
C VAL A 126 0.75 -22.31 -10.04
N ASP A 127 0.89 -23.21 -9.06
CA ASP A 127 -0.05 -23.42 -7.95
C ASP A 127 0.66 -23.31 -6.60
N GLU A 128 -0.11 -23.04 -5.54
CA GLU A 128 0.41 -22.88 -4.17
C GLU A 128 0.90 -24.20 -3.55
N ASP A 129 0.54 -25.35 -4.15
CA ASP A 129 1.02 -26.68 -3.75
C ASP A 129 2.43 -27.00 -4.28
N ALA A 130 2.99 -26.14 -5.13
CA ALA A 130 4.35 -26.31 -5.65
C ALA A 130 5.42 -25.98 -4.60
N ASP A 131 6.64 -26.47 -4.84
CA ASP A 131 7.78 -26.21 -3.95
C ASP A 131 8.04 -24.71 -3.77
N ILE A 132 8.25 -24.30 -2.52
CA ILE A 132 8.63 -22.93 -2.17
C ILE A 132 10.12 -22.73 -2.45
N LEU A 133 10.44 -21.79 -3.34
CA LEU A 133 11.81 -21.42 -3.70
C LEU A 133 12.40 -20.38 -2.74
N ASP A 134 11.60 -19.39 -2.34
CA ASP A 134 11.99 -18.34 -1.40
C ASP A 134 10.74 -17.86 -0.66
N ARG A 135 10.90 -17.48 0.61
CA ARG A 135 9.84 -16.90 1.43
C ARG A 135 10.42 -15.87 2.36
N ARG A 136 9.79 -14.69 2.41
CA ARG A 136 10.16 -13.62 3.32
C ARG A 136 8.95 -12.97 3.97
N GLU A 137 9.08 -12.68 5.27
CA GLU A 137 8.25 -11.67 5.92
C GLU A 137 9.05 -10.36 5.93
N ILE A 138 8.44 -9.30 5.42
CA ILE A 138 9.05 -7.99 5.20
C ILE A 138 8.35 -7.00 6.12
N THR A 139 9.16 -6.31 6.94
CA THR A 139 8.74 -5.37 7.98
C THR A 139 9.56 -4.09 7.89
N GLY A 140 9.20 -3.07 8.68
CA GLY A 140 9.84 -1.75 8.66
C GLY A 140 8.86 -0.65 8.28
N ARG A 141 9.38 0.52 7.94
CA ARG A 141 8.59 1.63 7.38
C ARG A 141 8.10 1.28 5.97
N LEU A 142 7.03 1.90 5.50
CA LEU A 142 6.49 1.57 4.17
C LEU A 142 7.51 1.73 3.03
N PRO A 143 8.38 2.76 2.98
CA PRO A 143 9.45 2.85 1.99
C PRO A 143 10.43 1.66 2.01
N GLU A 144 10.71 1.12 3.19
CA GLU A 144 11.58 -0.05 3.37
C GLU A 144 10.87 -1.32 2.88
N ILE A 145 9.61 -1.50 3.25
CA ILE A 145 8.79 -2.62 2.77
C ILE A 145 8.72 -2.62 1.24
N ILE A 146 8.53 -1.46 0.60
CA ILE A 146 8.53 -1.32 -0.86
C ILE A 146 9.89 -1.73 -1.45
N THR A 147 10.98 -1.21 -0.87
CA THR A 147 12.35 -1.48 -1.33
C THR A 147 12.71 -2.95 -1.21
N ASP A 148 12.42 -3.57 -0.07
CA ASP A 148 12.71 -4.99 0.16
C ASP A 148 11.83 -5.91 -0.67
N THR A 149 10.58 -5.51 -0.95
CA THR A 149 9.71 -6.25 -1.88
C THR A 149 10.25 -6.20 -3.30
N ARG A 150 10.75 -5.04 -3.75
CA ARG A 150 11.44 -4.92 -5.04
C ARG A 150 12.65 -5.85 -5.11
N LEU A 151 13.50 -5.86 -4.08
CA LEU A 151 14.68 -6.73 -4.01
C LEU A 151 14.28 -8.22 -4.03
N PHE A 152 13.22 -8.61 -3.32
CA PHE A 152 12.69 -9.96 -3.36
C PHE A 152 12.25 -10.36 -4.78
N LEU A 153 11.50 -9.50 -5.47
CA LEU A 153 11.04 -9.75 -6.84
C LEU A 153 12.21 -9.82 -7.82
N GLU A 154 13.17 -8.90 -7.74
CA GLU A 154 14.36 -8.89 -8.62
C GLU A 154 15.24 -10.13 -8.44
N ARG A 155 15.32 -10.65 -7.22
CA ARG A 155 16.06 -11.88 -6.90
C ARG A 155 15.37 -13.13 -7.44
N ASN A 156 14.04 -13.20 -7.37
CA ASN A 156 13.29 -14.43 -7.62
C ASN A 156 12.66 -14.51 -9.01
N ILE A 157 12.45 -13.38 -9.71
CA ILE A 157 11.99 -13.38 -11.10
C ILE A 157 13.13 -13.91 -11.97
N ARG A 158 12.87 -15.02 -12.66
CA ARG A 158 13.81 -15.60 -13.62
C ARG A 158 14.13 -14.59 -14.72
N GLN A 159 15.39 -14.57 -15.16
CA GLN A 159 15.86 -13.76 -16.28
C GLN A 159 16.23 -14.69 -17.44
N PRO A 160 15.24 -15.13 -18.25
CA PRO A 160 15.54 -15.87 -19.45
C PRO A 160 16.33 -14.98 -20.40
N ALA A 161 17.18 -15.59 -21.22
CA ALA A 161 17.95 -14.88 -22.22
C ALA A 161 17.87 -15.63 -23.56
N ARG A 162 17.96 -14.89 -24.66
CA ARG A 162 18.09 -15.46 -25.99
C ARG A 162 19.45 -15.11 -26.59
N GLU A 163 20.00 -16.04 -27.36
CA GLU A 163 21.20 -15.81 -28.15
C GLU A 163 20.82 -15.28 -29.53
N LEU A 164 21.42 -14.16 -29.92
CA LEU A 164 21.32 -13.52 -31.23
C LEU A 164 22.72 -13.51 -31.84
N GLY A 165 23.11 -14.63 -32.45
CA GLY A 165 24.48 -14.86 -32.91
C GLY A 165 25.44 -14.93 -31.73
N PHE A 166 26.40 -13.99 -31.66
CA PHE A 166 27.35 -13.87 -30.54
C PHE A 166 26.86 -12.96 -29.40
N GLN A 167 25.65 -12.39 -29.49
CA GLN A 167 25.09 -11.51 -28.46
C GLN A 167 24.05 -12.23 -27.62
N ARG A 168 24.09 -12.00 -26.31
CA ARG A 168 23.06 -12.46 -25.38
C ARG A 168 22.14 -11.28 -25.03
N GLU A 169 20.84 -11.48 -25.19
CA GLU A 169 19.82 -10.51 -24.82
C GLU A 169 18.94 -11.09 -23.70
N ASP A 170 18.94 -10.45 -22.53
CA ASP A 170 18.07 -10.83 -21.42
C ASP A 170 16.63 -10.36 -21.70
N LEU A 171 15.68 -11.26 -21.51
CA LEU A 171 14.26 -11.05 -21.77
C LEU A 171 13.54 -10.67 -20.47
N ALA A 172 12.92 -9.50 -20.46
CA ALA A 172 12.06 -9.07 -19.36
C ALA A 172 10.74 -9.85 -19.35
N LEU A 173 10.47 -10.56 -18.25
CA LEU A 173 9.19 -11.25 -18.04
C LEU A 173 8.06 -10.30 -17.59
N TYR A 174 8.42 -9.20 -16.92
CA TYR A 174 7.48 -8.23 -16.38
C TYR A 174 7.97 -6.81 -16.59
N ASP A 175 7.04 -5.87 -16.73
CA ASP A 175 7.37 -4.45 -16.71
C ASP A 175 7.57 -4.02 -15.26
N ARG A 176 8.76 -3.46 -14.95
CA ARG A 176 9.14 -3.07 -13.58
C ARG A 176 8.21 -1.99 -13.02
N LYS A 177 7.69 -1.09 -13.85
CA LYS A 177 6.75 -0.04 -13.43
C LYS A 177 5.37 -0.64 -13.14
N ALA A 178 4.91 -1.60 -13.94
CA ALA A 178 3.66 -2.29 -13.67
C ALA A 178 3.69 -3.05 -12.34
N LEU A 179 4.76 -3.81 -12.08
CA LEU A 179 4.94 -4.51 -10.80
C LEU A 179 5.06 -3.54 -9.62
N GLY A 180 5.87 -2.50 -9.77
CA GLY A 180 6.06 -1.47 -8.74
C GLY A 180 4.74 -0.80 -8.37
N GLU A 181 3.97 -0.35 -9.37
CA GLU A 181 2.66 0.29 -9.16
C GLU A 181 1.67 -0.65 -8.47
N ALA A 182 1.65 -1.94 -8.83
CA ALA A 182 0.78 -2.92 -8.17
C ALA A 182 1.13 -3.12 -6.69
N VAL A 183 2.42 -3.24 -6.37
CA VAL A 183 2.92 -3.40 -5.00
C VAL A 183 2.63 -2.14 -4.17
N VAL A 184 2.97 -0.96 -4.69
CA VAL A 184 2.79 0.30 -3.96
C VAL A 184 1.30 0.57 -3.75
N ASN A 185 0.44 0.33 -4.74
CA ASN A 185 -1.01 0.46 -4.56
C ASN A 185 -1.56 -0.51 -3.50
N ALA A 186 -1.06 -1.74 -3.47
CA ALA A 186 -1.47 -2.71 -2.45
C ALA A 186 -1.09 -2.28 -1.04
N ILE A 187 0.06 -1.62 -0.86
CA ILE A 187 0.52 -1.07 0.41
C ILE A 187 -0.28 0.21 0.76
N ALA A 188 -0.31 1.19 -0.15
CA ALA A 188 -0.93 2.49 0.05
C ALA A 188 -2.43 2.39 0.34
N HIS A 189 -3.14 1.47 -0.31
CA HIS A 189 -4.59 1.32 -0.17
C HIS A 189 -5.03 0.18 0.76
N ARG A 190 -4.09 -0.45 1.48
CA ARG A 190 -4.39 -1.47 2.49
C ARG A 190 -5.34 -0.93 3.56
N ASP A 191 -6.29 -1.75 4.01
CA ASP A 191 -7.07 -1.42 5.22
C ASP A 191 -6.22 -1.61 6.48
N TYR A 192 -5.65 -0.51 7.00
CA TYR A 192 -4.81 -0.53 8.20
C TYR A 192 -5.55 -0.73 9.51
N SER A 193 -6.87 -0.54 9.51
CA SER A 193 -7.73 -0.88 10.65
C SER A 193 -7.94 -2.38 10.79
N PHE A 194 -7.74 -3.14 9.71
CA PHE A 194 -7.88 -4.58 9.70
C PHE A 194 -6.62 -5.29 10.19
N GLY A 195 -6.64 -5.66 11.47
CA GLY A 195 -5.65 -6.53 12.09
C GLY A 195 -5.79 -8.00 11.65
N GLY A 196 -4.70 -8.75 11.71
CA GLY A 196 -4.70 -10.21 11.44
C GLY A 196 -4.49 -10.63 9.99
N SER A 197 -4.37 -9.68 9.06
CA SER A 197 -3.96 -9.96 7.67
C SER A 197 -2.86 -8.99 7.23
N GLN A 198 -2.15 -9.30 6.16
CA GLN A 198 -1.02 -8.54 5.63
C GLN A 198 -1.09 -8.50 4.11
N VAL A 199 -0.35 -7.59 3.47
CA VAL A 199 -0.18 -7.66 2.01
C VAL A 199 0.58 -8.95 1.70
N ARG A 200 0.17 -9.66 0.64
CA ARG A 200 0.84 -10.89 0.19
C ARG A 200 1.27 -10.76 -1.25
N ILE A 201 2.48 -11.21 -1.54
CA ILE A 201 3.03 -11.32 -2.88
C ILE A 201 3.29 -12.80 -3.14
N PHE A 202 2.68 -13.33 -4.18
CA PHE A 202 2.91 -14.69 -4.64
C PHE A 202 3.51 -14.63 -6.04
N LEU A 203 4.76 -15.07 -6.17
CA LEU A 203 5.44 -15.21 -7.45
C LEU A 203 5.35 -16.68 -7.87
N PHE A 204 4.60 -16.94 -8.93
CA PHE A 204 4.51 -18.24 -9.58
C PHE A 204 5.41 -18.28 -10.81
N SER A 205 5.55 -19.46 -11.41
CA SER A 205 6.35 -19.61 -12.63
C SER A 205 5.81 -18.83 -13.83
N ASP A 206 4.53 -18.43 -13.82
CA ASP A 206 3.85 -17.78 -14.95
C ASP A 206 3.21 -16.41 -14.62
N ARG A 207 3.20 -15.97 -13.35
CA ARG A 207 2.55 -14.73 -12.92
C ARG A 207 3.05 -14.25 -11.55
N VAL A 208 2.80 -12.97 -11.28
CA VAL A 208 2.87 -12.37 -9.94
C VAL A 208 1.46 -12.04 -9.48
N GLU A 209 1.09 -12.49 -8.29
CA GLU A 209 -0.13 -12.07 -7.61
C GLU A 209 0.19 -11.13 -6.46
N VAL A 210 -0.45 -9.97 -6.46
CA VAL A 210 -0.43 -9.00 -5.36
C VAL A 210 -1.78 -9.03 -4.69
N ARG A 211 -1.82 -9.38 -3.40
CA ARG A 211 -3.05 -9.49 -2.62
C ARG A 211 -3.05 -8.48 -1.47
N SER A 212 -4.04 -7.61 -1.43
CA SER A 212 -4.17 -6.54 -0.42
C SER A 212 -5.46 -6.64 0.39
N PRO A 213 -5.39 -6.66 1.74
CA PRO A 213 -6.56 -6.66 2.61
C PRO A 213 -7.38 -5.36 2.54
N GLY A 214 -8.70 -5.48 2.63
CA GLY A 214 -9.65 -4.37 2.75
C GLY A 214 -10.63 -4.22 1.59
N GLY A 215 -10.47 -4.99 0.51
CA GLY A 215 -11.30 -4.90 -0.70
C GLY A 215 -11.30 -3.50 -1.33
N LEU A 216 -12.21 -3.29 -2.28
CA LEU A 216 -12.41 -2.00 -2.92
C LEU A 216 -13.23 -1.05 -2.02
N PRO A 217 -12.92 0.26 -1.99
CA PRO A 217 -13.81 1.26 -1.40
C PRO A 217 -15.21 1.20 -2.05
N ASN A 218 -16.27 1.55 -1.29
CA ASN A 218 -17.67 1.38 -1.73
C ASN A 218 -18.02 2.06 -3.07
N SER A 219 -17.27 3.08 -3.49
CA SER A 219 -17.46 3.80 -4.75
C SER A 219 -16.73 3.17 -5.95
N VAL A 220 -15.87 2.17 -5.71
CA VAL A 220 -14.99 1.56 -6.71
C VAL A 220 -15.41 0.10 -6.95
N THR A 221 -15.54 -0.27 -8.21
CA THR A 221 -15.84 -1.63 -8.68
C THR A 221 -14.68 -2.18 -9.51
N LEU A 222 -14.64 -3.50 -9.71
CA LEU A 222 -13.63 -4.12 -10.58
C LEU A 222 -13.71 -3.64 -12.04
N GLU A 223 -14.89 -3.18 -12.47
CA GLU A 223 -15.08 -2.62 -13.81
C GLU A 223 -14.54 -1.19 -13.89
N ASN A 224 -14.91 -0.33 -12.94
CA ASN A 224 -14.59 1.10 -13.02
C ASN A 224 -13.14 1.42 -12.62
N ILE A 225 -12.48 0.56 -11.83
CA ILE A 225 -11.07 0.71 -11.49
C ILE A 225 -10.16 0.60 -12.72
N ARG A 226 -10.58 -0.21 -13.72
CA ARG A 226 -9.90 -0.31 -15.02
C ARG A 226 -10.04 0.96 -15.86
N LEU A 227 -11.04 1.79 -15.58
CA LEU A 227 -11.27 3.09 -16.21
C LEU A 227 -10.55 4.25 -15.50
N GLY A 228 -9.84 3.97 -14.40
CA GLY A 228 -9.15 5.00 -13.60
C GLY A 228 -10.02 5.63 -12.51
N VAL A 229 -11.22 5.07 -12.24
CA VAL A 229 -11.98 5.45 -11.05
C VAL A 229 -11.22 4.97 -9.82
N HIS A 230 -10.93 5.89 -8.91
CA HIS A 230 -10.13 5.62 -7.72
C HIS A 230 -10.76 6.31 -6.51
N ALA A 231 -10.49 5.75 -5.33
CA ALA A 231 -10.83 6.34 -4.06
C ALA A 231 -9.70 6.03 -3.07
N GLU A 232 -9.15 7.08 -2.47
CA GLU A 232 -8.00 6.97 -1.58
C GLU A 232 -8.44 6.59 -0.17
N ARG A 233 -8.26 5.32 0.21
CA ARG A 233 -8.51 4.87 1.59
C ARG A 233 -7.58 5.54 2.62
N ASN A 234 -6.31 5.70 2.26
CA ASN A 234 -5.29 6.30 3.10
C ASN A 234 -4.64 7.47 2.34
N ARG A 235 -5.30 8.63 2.41
CA ARG A 235 -4.93 9.82 1.62
C ARG A 235 -3.55 10.35 1.95
N ARG A 236 -3.14 10.36 3.22
CA ARG A 236 -1.80 10.81 3.63
C ARG A 236 -0.74 9.83 3.21
N LEU A 237 -0.97 8.53 3.39
CA LEU A 237 -0.02 7.53 2.90
C LEU A 237 0.17 7.63 1.39
N ALA A 238 -0.92 7.74 0.62
CA ALA A 238 -0.85 7.92 -0.84
C ALA A 238 -0.09 9.20 -1.22
N THR A 239 -0.34 10.31 -0.53
CA THR A 239 0.36 11.58 -0.75
C THR A 239 1.86 11.45 -0.49
N LEU A 240 2.25 10.90 0.66
CA LEU A 240 3.66 10.75 1.06
C LEU A 240 4.41 9.79 0.13
N LEU A 241 3.78 8.68 -0.27
CA LEU A 241 4.37 7.75 -1.23
C LEU A 241 4.49 8.34 -2.65
N THR A 242 3.55 9.21 -3.05
CA THR A 242 3.66 9.97 -4.30
C THR A 242 4.81 10.97 -4.24
N GLN A 243 4.96 11.70 -3.13
CA GLN A 243 6.06 12.65 -2.93
C GLN A 243 7.43 11.97 -2.97
N LEU A 244 7.53 10.76 -2.42
CA LEU A 244 8.73 9.91 -2.52
C LEU A 244 8.93 9.27 -3.92
N GLY A 245 8.01 9.50 -4.87
CA GLY A 245 8.11 9.00 -6.24
C GLY A 245 7.73 7.52 -6.40
N TYR A 246 7.11 6.89 -5.41
CA TYR A 246 6.72 5.48 -5.48
C TYR A 246 5.43 5.22 -6.26
N MET A 247 4.53 6.20 -6.38
CA MET A 247 3.28 6.05 -7.13
C MET A 247 2.89 7.34 -7.85
N SER A 248 2.01 7.21 -8.85
CA SER A 248 1.47 8.34 -9.62
C SER A 248 0.29 9.01 -8.90
N ALA A 249 0.28 10.35 -8.85
CA ALA A 249 -0.77 11.14 -8.22
C ALA A 249 -2.16 11.08 -8.89
N ILE A 250 -2.26 10.66 -10.16
CA ILE A 250 -3.45 10.99 -11.00
C ILE A 250 -4.49 9.85 -11.02
N GLY A 251 -4.42 8.83 -10.15
CA GLY A 251 -5.36 7.68 -10.21
C GLY A 251 -5.33 6.91 -11.53
N THR A 252 -4.34 7.20 -12.39
CA THR A 252 -4.15 6.58 -13.70
C THR A 252 -3.18 5.41 -13.65
N GLY A 253 -2.60 5.10 -12.49
CA GLY A 253 -1.61 4.05 -12.33
C GLY A 253 -2.11 2.68 -12.78
N ILE A 254 -3.34 2.32 -12.43
CA ILE A 254 -3.97 1.06 -12.86
C ILE A 254 -4.12 0.99 -14.39
N PRO A 255 -4.82 1.92 -15.07
CA PRO A 255 -4.96 1.84 -16.52
C PRO A 255 -3.64 2.04 -17.28
N ARG A 256 -2.79 3.00 -16.87
CA ARG A 256 -1.59 3.40 -17.62
C ARG A 256 -0.34 2.59 -17.33
N LEU A 257 -0.15 2.14 -16.09
CA LEU A 257 1.05 1.40 -15.69
C LEU A 257 0.75 -0.09 -15.57
N ILE A 258 -0.27 -0.48 -14.83
CA ILE A 258 -0.57 -1.91 -14.61
C ILE A 258 -1.14 -2.54 -15.88
N ILE A 259 -2.28 -2.06 -16.39
CA ILE A 259 -2.97 -2.68 -17.55
C ILE A 259 -2.16 -2.50 -18.83
N ARG A 260 -1.87 -1.25 -19.20
CA ARG A 260 -1.21 -0.94 -20.47
C ARG A 260 0.18 -1.58 -20.59
N LEU A 261 1.06 -1.45 -19.59
CA LEU A 261 2.43 -1.96 -19.73
C LEU A 261 2.48 -3.49 -19.68
N SER A 262 1.66 -4.13 -18.84
CA SER A 262 1.55 -5.59 -18.81
C SER A 262 1.09 -6.14 -20.17
N ARG A 263 0.09 -5.50 -20.78
CA ARG A 263 -0.38 -5.87 -22.12
C ARG A 263 0.66 -5.65 -23.21
N LEU A 264 1.38 -4.53 -23.18
CA LEU A 264 2.44 -4.24 -24.15
C LEU A 264 3.58 -5.25 -24.10
N LEU A 265 3.94 -5.72 -22.89
CA LEU A 265 5.05 -6.65 -22.73
C LEU A 265 4.65 -8.12 -22.96
N SER A 266 3.56 -8.56 -22.34
CA SER A 266 3.16 -9.99 -22.30
C SER A 266 2.10 -10.37 -23.32
N GLY A 267 1.42 -9.39 -23.93
CA GLY A 267 0.22 -9.60 -24.74
C GLY A 267 -1.03 -9.92 -23.91
N ARG A 268 -0.92 -10.04 -22.58
CA ARG A 268 -2.02 -10.36 -21.67
C ARG A 268 -2.33 -9.17 -20.77
N GLU A 269 -3.62 -8.94 -20.53
CA GLU A 269 -4.05 -7.98 -19.51
C GLU A 269 -3.96 -8.60 -18.11
N PRO A 270 -3.72 -7.78 -17.08
CA PRO A 270 -3.79 -8.23 -15.71
C PRO A 270 -5.23 -8.42 -15.25
N ASP A 271 -5.40 -9.35 -14.30
CA ASP A 271 -6.70 -9.69 -13.71
C ASP A 271 -6.86 -9.01 -12.35
N PHE A 272 -8.09 -8.60 -12.05
CA PHE A 272 -8.48 -8.01 -10.78
C PHE A 272 -9.63 -8.83 -10.22
N GLU A 273 -9.53 -9.22 -8.96
CA GLU A 273 -10.53 -10.08 -8.33
C GLU A 273 -10.70 -9.74 -6.86
N LEU A 274 -11.93 -9.85 -6.37
CA LEU A 274 -12.24 -9.77 -4.95
C LEU A 274 -12.41 -11.18 -4.38
N ILE A 275 -11.52 -11.57 -3.47
CA ILE A 275 -11.58 -12.83 -2.76
C ILE A 275 -11.94 -12.53 -1.31
N GLY A 276 -13.21 -12.68 -0.95
CA GLY A 276 -13.71 -12.23 0.35
C GLY A 276 -13.51 -10.71 0.50
N GLU A 277 -12.66 -10.32 1.46
CA GLU A 277 -12.32 -8.92 1.72
C GLU A 277 -10.92 -8.53 1.22
N GLU A 278 -10.37 -9.30 0.27
CA GLU A 278 -9.04 -9.08 -0.30
C GLU A 278 -9.15 -8.73 -1.78
N LEU A 279 -8.43 -7.68 -2.20
CA LEU A 279 -8.22 -7.38 -3.61
C LEU A 279 -6.99 -8.14 -4.09
N ARG A 280 -7.17 -9.00 -5.09
CA ARG A 280 -6.10 -9.70 -5.81
C ARG A 280 -5.88 -9.05 -7.18
N VAL A 281 -4.63 -8.70 -7.46
CA VAL A 281 -4.15 -8.27 -8.78
C VAL A 281 -3.19 -9.32 -9.32
N ARG A 282 -3.47 -9.88 -10.50
CA ARG A 282 -2.60 -10.87 -11.15
C ARG A 282 -1.95 -10.27 -12.39
N ILE A 283 -0.63 -10.29 -12.45
CA ILE A 283 0.16 -9.82 -13.58
C ILE A 283 0.84 -11.02 -14.21
N TRP A 284 0.52 -11.31 -15.47
CA TRP A 284 1.05 -12.46 -16.21
C TRP A 284 2.47 -12.20 -16.73
N ALA A 285 3.31 -13.23 -16.65
CA ALA A 285 4.63 -13.21 -17.26
C ALA A 285 4.50 -13.15 -18.79
N LYS A 286 5.47 -12.50 -19.44
CA LYS A 286 5.66 -12.62 -20.88
C LYS A 286 5.95 -14.09 -21.24
N PRO A 287 5.23 -14.68 -22.21
CA PRO A 287 5.59 -15.99 -22.76
C PRO A 287 6.99 -15.92 -23.40
N VAL A 288 7.85 -16.87 -23.08
CA VAL A 288 9.21 -17.01 -23.61
C VAL A 288 9.32 -18.29 -24.42
#